data_AF-F0JDI5-F1
#
_entry.id   AF-F0JDI5-F1
#
_cell.length_a   1.000
_cell.length_b   1.000
_cell.length_c   1.000
_cell.angle_alpha   90.00
_cell.angle_beta   90.00
_cell.angle_gamma   90.00
#
_symmetry.space_group_name_H-M   'P 1'
#
loop_
_entity.id
_entity.type
_entity.pdbx_description
1 polymer ?
#
loop_
_entity_poly.entity_id
_entity_poly.type
_entity_poly.pdbx_seq_one_letter_code
_entity_poly.pdbx_strand_id
1 'polypeptide(L)'
;MGRLLQIRVSAWTYSEDEVRKTWPSLWDLAWEDSSAIPRKGVMELADAIFDAVRAGLIPDDQAKALREDAEKADKLRLAIEKALGDWQPGEADKLTYALEDVMDALEDIASKF
;
A
#
# COMPACT_ATOMS: atom_id res chain seq x y z
N MET A 1 -0.97 2.84 28.57
CA MET A 1 -0.39 4.00 27.86
C MET A 1 -0.31 5.18 28.82
N GLY A 2 0.75 6.00 28.78
CA GLY A 2 0.86 7.18 29.65
C GLY A 2 -0.18 8.25 29.29
N ARG A 3 -0.62 9.04 30.27
CA ARG A 3 -1.64 10.10 30.08
C ARG A 3 -1.16 11.24 29.17
N LEU A 4 0.14 11.50 29.15
CA LEU A 4 0.75 12.66 28.47
C LEU A 4 1.80 12.25 27.41
N LEU A 5 2.52 11.15 27.65
CA LEU A 5 3.52 10.63 26.73
C LEU A 5 3.08 9.28 26.19
N GLN A 6 3.05 9.17 24.86
CA GLN A 6 2.79 7.94 24.15
C GLN A 6 4.08 7.40 23.53
N ILE A 7 4.36 6.13 23.79
CA ILE A 7 5.37 5.36 23.06
C ILE A 7 4.62 4.60 21.96
N ARG A 8 5.15 4.60 20.74
CA ARG A 8 4.54 3.91 19.60
C ARG A 8 5.59 3.14 18.82
N VAL A 9 5.15 2.04 18.24
CA VAL A 9 5.86 1.31 17.19
C VAL A 9 5.35 1.84 15.85
N SER A 10 6.25 2.06 14.90
CA SER A 10 5.91 2.53 13.55
C SER A 10 6.77 1.81 12.52
N ALA A 11 6.21 1.63 11.33
CA ALA A 11 6.93 1.18 10.14
C ALA A 11 6.97 2.31 9.10
N TRP A 12 8.01 2.34 8.28
CA TRP A 12 8.13 3.27 7.16
C TRP A 12 8.94 2.61 6.04
N THR A 13 8.71 3.05 4.81
CA THR A 13 9.48 2.58 3.67
C THR A 13 10.87 3.18 3.67
N TYR A 14 11.89 2.33 3.52
CA TYR A 14 13.29 2.74 3.54
C TYR A 14 13.71 3.52 2.29
N SER A 15 13.19 3.17 1.11
CA SER A 15 13.55 3.78 -0.16
C SER A 15 12.35 3.85 -1.10
N GLU A 16 11.88 5.04 -1.43
CA GLU A 16 10.83 5.26 -2.42
C GLU A 16 11.29 4.84 -3.83
N ASP A 17 12.58 5.02 -4.14
CA ASP A 17 13.15 4.57 -5.41
C ASP A 17 13.09 3.06 -5.57
N GLU A 18 13.24 2.30 -4.48
CA GLU A 18 13.08 0.84 -4.54
C GLU A 18 11.61 0.46 -4.73
N VAL A 19 10.65 1.14 -4.08
CA VAL A 19 9.21 0.94 -4.36
C VAL A 19 8.90 1.16 -5.83
N ARG A 20 9.39 2.26 -6.40
CA ARG A 20 9.19 2.57 -7.82
C ARG A 20 9.78 1.51 -8.75
N LYS A 21 10.96 0.98 -8.43
CA LYS A 21 11.59 -0.07 -9.23
C LYS A 21 10.86 -1.41 -9.11
N THR A 22 10.35 -1.73 -7.92
CA THR A 22 9.66 -2.99 -7.65
C THR A 22 8.26 -3.02 -8.28
N TRP A 23 7.49 -1.92 -8.17
CA TRP A 23 6.14 -1.82 -8.71
C TRP A 23 5.96 -0.59 -9.61
N PRO A 24 6.63 -0.55 -10.78
CA PRO A 24 6.61 0.61 -11.66
C PRO A 24 5.23 0.90 -12.25
N SER A 25 4.46 -0.14 -12.62
CA SER A 25 3.14 0.05 -13.24
C SER A 25 2.13 0.58 -12.22
N LEU A 26 2.15 0.04 -11.00
CA LEU A 26 1.34 0.58 -9.89
C LEU A 26 1.77 1.99 -9.51
N TRP A 27 3.08 2.26 -9.49
CA TRP A 27 3.61 3.59 -9.22
C TRP A 27 3.08 4.63 -10.21
N ASP A 28 3.16 4.34 -11.50
CA ASP A 28 2.72 5.26 -12.54
C ASP A 28 1.18 5.41 -12.48
N LEU A 29 0.44 4.31 -12.33
CA LEU A 29 -1.02 4.34 -12.16
C LEU A 29 -1.46 5.21 -10.99
N ALA A 30 -0.76 5.11 -9.85
CA ALA A 30 -1.09 5.89 -8.67
C ALA A 30 -0.63 7.35 -8.77
N TRP A 31 0.55 7.61 -9.34
CA TRP A 31 1.32 8.84 -9.06
C TRP A 31 1.95 9.53 -10.27
N GLU A 32 1.62 9.16 -11.50
CA GLU A 32 2.26 9.62 -12.76
C GLU A 32 2.67 11.11 -12.77
N ASP A 33 1.82 11.99 -12.25
CA ASP A 33 2.02 13.46 -12.28
C ASP A 33 2.04 14.17 -10.91
N SER A 34 2.03 13.45 -9.79
CA SER A 34 1.88 14.10 -8.48
C SER A 34 3.21 14.30 -7.76
N SER A 35 3.77 15.51 -7.89
CA SER A 35 4.88 16.01 -7.07
C SER A 35 4.43 16.45 -5.66
N ALA A 36 3.12 16.48 -5.41
CA ALA A 36 2.52 16.97 -4.16
C ALA A 36 2.38 15.90 -3.07
N ILE A 37 2.71 14.64 -3.36
CA ILE A 37 2.54 13.54 -2.40
C ILE A 37 3.73 13.55 -1.44
N PRO A 38 3.49 13.73 -0.13
CA PRO A 38 4.57 13.91 0.84
C PRO A 38 5.36 12.63 1.15
N ARG A 39 4.79 11.44 0.88
CA ARG A 39 5.45 10.13 1.05
C ARG A 39 4.94 9.13 0.01
N LYS A 40 5.87 8.40 -0.62
CA LYS A 40 5.59 7.40 -1.66
C LYS A 40 6.15 6.03 -1.27
N GLY A 41 5.64 5.50 -0.15
CA GLY A 41 6.00 4.19 0.39
C GLY A 41 5.05 3.07 -0.02
N VAL A 42 5.30 1.86 0.49
CA VAL A 42 4.50 0.65 0.21
C VAL A 42 3.06 0.82 0.71
N MET A 43 2.90 1.33 1.93
CA MET A 43 1.59 1.53 2.56
C MET A 43 0.78 2.60 1.82
N GLU A 44 1.44 3.68 1.41
CA GLU A 44 0.83 4.75 0.63
C GLU A 44 0.46 4.29 -0.79
N LEU A 45 1.27 3.42 -1.41
CA LEU A 45 0.94 2.86 -2.72
C LEU A 45 -0.30 1.96 -2.63
N ALA A 46 -0.36 1.07 -1.64
CA ALA A 46 -1.52 0.19 -1.44
C ALA A 46 -2.82 0.99 -1.24
N ASP A 47 -2.77 2.05 -0.44
CA ASP A 47 -3.92 2.96 -0.22
C ASP A 47 -4.32 3.68 -1.52
N ALA A 48 -3.33 4.22 -2.27
CA ALA A 48 -3.58 4.92 -3.51
C ALA A 48 -4.20 4.01 -4.60
N ILE A 49 -3.74 2.76 -4.71
CA ILE A 49 -4.32 1.78 -5.66
C ILE A 49 -5.76 1.43 -5.25
N PHE A 50 -6.00 1.19 -3.96
CA PHE A 50 -7.35 0.94 -3.46
C PHE A 50 -8.30 2.09 -3.76
N ASP A 51 -7.88 3.33 -3.49
CA ASP A 51 -8.64 4.53 -3.78
C ASP A 51 -8.87 4.69 -5.28
N ALA A 52 -7.85 4.46 -6.12
CA ALA A 52 -7.98 4.55 -7.57
C ALA A 52 -9.06 3.60 -8.12
N VAL A 53 -9.04 2.35 -7.65
CA VAL A 53 -10.03 1.32 -8.02
C VAL A 53 -11.42 1.65 -7.50
N ARG A 54 -11.53 2.14 -6.26
CA ARG A 54 -12.82 2.34 -5.58
C ARG A 54 -13.50 3.64 -5.98
N ALA A 55 -12.73 4.71 -6.15
CA ALA A 55 -13.23 6.03 -6.55
C ALA A 55 -13.39 6.16 -8.07
N GLY A 56 -12.99 5.14 -8.85
CA GLY A 56 -13.13 5.15 -10.31
C GLY A 56 -12.17 6.13 -10.98
N LEU A 57 -10.94 6.26 -10.46
CA LEU A 57 -9.90 7.13 -11.01
C LEU A 57 -9.18 6.48 -12.20
N ILE A 58 -9.42 5.19 -12.44
CA ILE A 58 -8.89 4.41 -13.56
C ILE A 58 -10.02 3.81 -14.40
N PRO A 59 -9.76 3.44 -15.67
CA PRO A 59 -10.73 2.76 -16.52
C PRO A 59 -11.43 1.56 -15.86
N ASP A 60 -12.72 1.38 -16.15
CA ASP A 60 -13.59 0.38 -15.50
C ASP A 60 -13.09 -1.07 -15.67
N ASP A 61 -12.45 -1.38 -16.78
CA ASP A 61 -11.86 -2.70 -17.07
C ASP A 61 -10.63 -2.96 -16.19
N GLN A 62 -9.75 -1.98 -16.05
CA GLN A 62 -8.60 -2.03 -15.13
C GLN A 62 -9.08 -2.11 -13.67
N ALA A 63 -10.05 -1.28 -13.29
CA ALA A 63 -10.63 -1.29 -11.94
C ALA A 63 -11.25 -2.65 -11.60
N LYS A 64 -11.93 -3.31 -12.55
CA LYS A 64 -12.47 -4.66 -12.35
C LYS A 64 -11.37 -5.70 -12.17
N ALA A 65 -10.29 -5.61 -12.94
CA ALA A 65 -9.17 -6.55 -12.85
C ALA A 65 -8.43 -6.44 -11.51
N LEU A 66 -8.24 -5.22 -11.00
CA LEU A 66 -7.50 -4.96 -9.77
C LEU A 66 -8.34 -5.09 -8.47
N ARG A 67 -9.67 -5.12 -8.57
CA ARG A 67 -10.57 -4.95 -7.40
C ARG A 67 -10.31 -5.92 -6.25
N GLU A 68 -10.22 -7.21 -6.53
CA GLU A 68 -10.09 -8.22 -5.48
C GLU A 68 -8.78 -8.05 -4.70
N ASP A 69 -7.66 -7.91 -5.41
CA ASP A 69 -6.35 -7.76 -4.79
C ASP A 69 -6.16 -6.38 -4.15
N ALA A 70 -6.74 -5.32 -4.71
CA ALA A 70 -6.72 -3.98 -4.09
C ALA A 70 -7.48 -3.95 -2.76
N GLU A 71 -8.65 -4.60 -2.68
CA GLU A 71 -9.38 -4.77 -1.41
C GLU A 71 -8.60 -5.60 -0.39
N LYS A 72 -7.84 -6.59 -0.86
CA LYS A 72 -6.99 -7.43 0.00
C LYS A 72 -5.77 -6.65 0.52
N ALA A 73 -5.12 -5.87 -0.34
CA ALA A 73 -4.01 -5.00 0.02
C ALA A 73 -4.44 -3.97 1.10
N ASP A 74 -5.58 -3.31 0.93
CA ASP A 74 -6.09 -2.36 1.93
C ASP A 74 -6.41 -3.03 3.27
N LYS A 75 -7.01 -4.23 3.26
CA LYS A 75 -7.23 -5.00 4.49
C LYS A 75 -5.92 -5.32 5.22
N LEU A 76 -4.88 -5.69 4.49
CA LEU A 76 -3.55 -5.97 5.06
C LEU A 76 -2.90 -4.69 5.60
N ARG A 77 -2.98 -3.58 4.85
CA ARG A 77 -2.52 -2.25 5.29
C ARG A 77 -3.16 -1.85 6.62
N LEU A 78 -4.49 -1.93 6.73
CA LEU A 78 -5.22 -1.63 7.96
C LEU A 78 -4.87 -2.60 9.09
N ALA A 79 -4.61 -3.87 8.78
CA ALA A 79 -4.16 -4.85 9.77
C ALA A 79 -2.75 -4.55 10.31
N ILE A 80 -1.82 -4.10 9.46
CA ILE A 80 -0.48 -3.64 9.85
C ILE A 80 -0.60 -2.44 10.78
N GLU A 81 -1.37 -1.41 10.41
CA GLU A 81 -1.59 -0.22 11.24
C GLU A 81 -2.17 -0.58 12.61
N LYS A 82 -3.15 -1.50 12.63
CA LYS A 82 -3.73 -2.02 13.86
C LYS A 82 -2.69 -2.76 14.70
N ALA A 83 -1.90 -3.67 14.12
CA ALA A 83 -0.87 -4.42 14.83
C ALA A 83 0.19 -3.49 15.44
N LEU A 84 0.63 -2.46 14.71
CA LEU A 84 1.55 -1.44 15.22
C LEU A 84 0.92 -0.65 16.39
N GLY A 85 -0.35 -0.28 16.26
CA GLY A 85 -1.14 0.38 17.31
C GLY A 85 -1.29 -0.47 18.58
N ASP A 86 -1.45 -1.78 18.42
CA ASP A 86 -1.60 -2.78 19.48
C ASP A 86 -0.26 -3.27 20.05
N TRP A 87 0.87 -2.68 19.62
CA TRP A 87 2.23 -3.05 20.02
C TRP A 87 2.58 -4.51 19.69
N GLN A 88 2.20 -4.95 18.49
CA GLN A 88 2.52 -6.28 17.95
C GLN A 88 3.47 -6.17 16.75
N PRO A 89 4.73 -5.70 16.93
CA PRO A 89 5.67 -5.49 15.82
C PRO A 89 5.95 -6.76 15.01
N GLY A 90 6.04 -7.92 15.68
CA GLY A 90 6.27 -9.19 14.98
C GLY A 90 5.07 -9.70 14.19
N GLU A 91 3.87 -9.22 14.48
CA GLU A 91 2.69 -9.50 13.63
C GLU A 91 2.63 -8.51 12.46
N ALA A 92 2.90 -7.23 12.73
CA ALA A 92 3.01 -6.22 11.68
C ALA A 92 4.06 -6.62 10.61
N ASP A 93 5.24 -7.09 11.03
CA ASP A 93 6.31 -7.59 10.17
C ASP A 93 5.88 -8.80 9.32
N LYS A 94 5.11 -9.75 9.88
CA LYS A 94 4.57 -10.85 9.08
C LYS A 94 3.56 -10.37 8.04
N LEU A 95 2.73 -9.41 8.41
CA LEU A 95 1.72 -8.85 7.53
C LEU A 95 2.34 -8.02 6.40
N THR A 96 3.54 -7.43 6.57
CA THR A 96 4.21 -6.72 5.48
C THR A 96 4.59 -7.67 4.35
N TYR A 97 5.09 -8.88 4.64
CA TYR A 97 5.37 -9.86 3.59
C TYR A 97 4.11 -10.23 2.81
N ALA A 98 2.99 -10.44 3.51
CA ALA A 98 1.71 -10.73 2.85
C ALA A 98 1.19 -9.54 2.03
N LEU A 99 1.46 -8.30 2.46
CA LEU A 99 1.13 -7.10 1.69
C LEU A 99 1.99 -7.04 0.42
N GLU A 100 3.30 -7.23 0.52
CA GLU A 100 4.23 -7.24 -0.62
C GLU A 100 3.84 -8.30 -1.65
N ASP A 101 3.50 -9.52 -1.22
CA ASP A 101 3.01 -10.58 -2.12
C ASP A 101 1.76 -10.17 -2.91
N VAL A 102 0.85 -9.41 -2.29
CA VAL A 102 -0.36 -8.90 -2.96
C VAL A 102 -0.03 -7.73 -3.88
N MET A 103 0.92 -6.88 -3.51
CA MET A 103 1.41 -5.80 -4.37
C MET A 103 2.09 -6.36 -5.63
N ASP A 104 2.86 -7.45 -5.51
CA ASP A 104 3.45 -8.16 -6.65
C ASP A 104 2.35 -8.68 -7.60
N ALA A 105 1.30 -9.29 -7.05
CA ALA A 105 0.16 -9.74 -7.85
C ALA A 105 -0.59 -8.59 -8.55
N LEU A 106 -0.76 -7.46 -7.87
CA LEU A 106 -1.34 -6.24 -8.44
C LEU A 106 -0.47 -5.68 -9.58
N GLU A 107 0.85 -5.68 -9.42
CA GLU A 107 1.79 -5.24 -10.46
C GLU A 107 1.77 -6.17 -11.67
N ASP A 108 1.68 -7.49 -11.47
CA ASP A 108 1.49 -8.47 -12.55
C ASP A 108 0.20 -8.24 -13.33
N ILE A 109 -0.85 -7.70 -12.69
CA ILE A 109 -2.09 -7.32 -13.37
C ILE A 109 -1.90 -5.97 -14.08
N ALA A 110 -1.34 -4.98 -13.39
CA ALA A 110 -1.16 -3.63 -13.88
C ALA A 110 -0.25 -3.54 -15.09
N SER A 111 0.82 -4.35 -15.14
CA SER A 111 1.78 -4.41 -16.25
C SER A 111 1.19 -4.90 -17.58
N LYS A 112 -0.08 -5.35 -17.60
CA LYS A 112 -0.76 -5.89 -18.80
C LYS A 112 -1.56 -4.85 -19.57
N PHE A 113 -1.68 -3.63 -19.07
CA PHE A 113 -2.43 -2.54 -19.68
C PHE A 113 -1.63 -1.23 -19.65
#